data_AF-A0A3B8JQ88-F1
#
_entry.id   AF-A0A3B8JQ88-F1
#
_cell.length_a   1.000
_cell.length_b   1.000
_cell.length_c   1.000
_cell.angle_alpha   90.00
_cell.angle_beta   90.00
_cell.angle_gamma   90.00
#
_symmetry.space_group_name_H-M   'P 1'
#
loop_
_entity.id
_entity.type
_entity.pdbx_description
1 polymer ?
#
loop_
_entity_poly.entity_id
_entity_poly.type
_entity_poly.pdbx_seq_one_letter_code
_entity_poly.pdbx_strand_id
1 'polypeptide(L)'
;YENMVQACINAGQLEKAIETVERSRSKRLVDLMASNDLYQPGEIPPEVKDLLQQYEDLQQQIDQERSQNNSSNNRELMGVGSSTKDRAAFQAYNEAIASLEAEKQQIWEQLRRLDPVLAGEIQVSAPDFCAMQKLIDQPTTAILSFYTTSKDTYIFVLRQNQITLHTCTGQGTETLQSWIFQNWLIPYIEDGSAWQSQISVFLSELAQRLQINDLISQHLGNITELIVVPHLALHQIPLAALPIGNGQYLGDKFLIRYTASCQVLEFCNERGEVREQLTYGTVEDATEDLPFASFEGEQIARLYNIPESDRLKGRSQCTKSNYSQLASRVQVLHSSHHAQSRLDE
;
A
#
# COMPACT_ATOMS: atom_id res chain seq x y z
N TYR A 1 11.92 10.09 7.29
CA TYR A 1 11.21 10.31 6.01
C TYR A 1 10.66 11.72 5.91
N GLU A 2 9.85 12.19 6.87
CA GLU A 2 9.26 13.54 6.87
C GLU A 2 10.24 14.68 6.51
N ASN A 3 11.37 14.79 7.23
CA ASN A 3 12.38 15.84 6.95
C ASN A 3 12.92 15.79 5.51
N MET A 4 13.05 14.59 4.93
CA MET A 4 13.53 14.41 3.57
C MET A 4 12.46 14.85 2.56
N VAL A 5 11.19 14.49 2.79
CA VAL A 5 10.06 14.96 1.97
C VAL A 5 10.02 16.50 1.98
N GLN A 6 10.09 17.10 3.17
CA GLN A 6 10.07 18.56 3.31
C GLN A 6 11.25 19.23 2.60
N ALA A 7 12.46 18.68 2.74
CA ALA A 7 13.64 19.20 2.06
C ALA A 7 13.50 19.14 0.53
N CYS A 8 12.97 18.03 -0.01
CA CYS A 8 12.70 17.89 -1.44
C CYS A 8 11.65 18.89 -1.93
N ILE A 9 10.55 19.08 -1.18
CA ILE A 9 9.51 20.08 -1.51
C ILE A 9 10.11 21.49 -1.52
N ASN A 10 10.86 21.86 -0.48
CA ASN A 10 11.48 23.18 -0.38
C ASN A 10 12.50 23.44 -1.51
N ALA A 11 13.15 22.39 -2.00
CA ALA A 11 14.07 22.45 -3.13
C ALA A 11 13.37 22.40 -4.51
N GLY A 12 12.03 22.33 -4.57
CA GLY A 12 11.26 22.19 -5.80
C GLY A 12 11.38 20.82 -6.47
N GLN A 13 11.93 19.82 -5.78
CA GLN A 13 12.15 18.47 -6.30
C GLN A 13 10.97 17.55 -5.97
N LEU A 14 9.82 17.83 -6.58
CA LEU A 14 8.56 17.11 -6.30
C LEU A 14 8.64 15.62 -6.63
N GLU A 15 9.34 15.24 -7.70
CA GLU A 15 9.55 13.84 -8.11
C GLU A 15 10.24 13.04 -6.99
N LYS A 16 11.35 13.55 -6.46
CA LYS A 16 12.05 12.92 -5.33
C LYS A 16 11.23 12.93 -4.03
N ALA A 17 10.42 13.97 -3.84
CA ALA A 17 9.53 14.05 -2.67
C ALA A 17 8.49 12.93 -2.71
N ILE A 18 7.83 12.70 -3.85
CA ILE A 18 6.83 11.62 -3.97
C ILE A 18 7.48 10.23 -3.89
N GLU A 19 8.63 10.01 -4.50
CA GLU A 19 9.38 8.75 -4.35
C GLU A 19 9.74 8.45 -2.90
N THR A 20 10.08 9.50 -2.15
CA THR A 20 10.37 9.39 -0.72
C THR A 20 9.12 9.01 0.09
N VAL A 21 7.99 9.66 -0.22
CA VAL A 21 6.69 9.32 0.39
C VAL A 21 6.35 7.86 0.10
N GLU A 22 6.48 7.44 -1.16
CA GLU A 22 6.14 6.08 -1.59
C GLU A 22 7.05 5.03 -0.94
N ARG A 23 8.35 5.29 -0.85
CA ARG A 23 9.30 4.44 -0.11
C ARG A 23 8.92 4.30 1.37
N SER A 24 8.43 5.37 1.99
CA SER A 24 8.01 5.32 3.40
C SER A 24 6.77 4.44 3.61
N ARG A 25 5.81 4.44 2.67
CA ARG A 25 4.62 3.58 2.72
C ARG A 25 4.95 2.13 2.40
N SER A 26 5.73 1.92 1.35
CA SER A 26 6.14 0.59 0.89
C SER A 26 6.88 -0.16 2.01
N LYS A 27 7.75 0.53 2.76
CA LYS A 27 8.39 -0.06 3.94
C LYS A 27 7.37 -0.50 5.00
N ARG A 28 6.38 0.33 5.31
CA ARG A 28 5.36 -0.03 6.30
C ARG A 28 4.49 -1.20 5.85
N LEU A 29 4.17 -1.27 4.56
CA LEU A 29 3.43 -2.39 3.99
C LEU A 29 4.22 -3.69 4.16
N VAL A 30 5.51 -3.66 3.83
CA VAL A 30 6.43 -4.78 4.02
C VAL A 30 6.50 -5.23 5.47
N ASP A 31 6.66 -4.29 6.42
CA ASP A 31 6.68 -4.61 7.84
C ASP A 31 5.37 -5.29 8.29
N LEU A 32 4.21 -4.86 7.78
CA LEU A 32 2.90 -5.46 8.07
C LEU A 32 2.73 -6.85 7.44
N MET A 33 3.19 -7.03 6.19
CA MET A 33 3.09 -8.30 5.48
C MET A 33 4.02 -9.36 6.08
N ALA A 34 5.25 -8.99 6.44
CA ALA A 34 6.17 -9.89 7.14
C ALA A 34 5.70 -10.28 8.56
N SER A 35 4.85 -9.47 9.19
CA SER A 35 4.28 -9.76 10.51
C SER A 35 3.06 -10.68 10.48
N ASN A 36 2.41 -10.81 9.32
CA ASN A 36 1.29 -11.71 9.11
C ASN A 36 1.80 -12.95 8.37
N ASP A 37 1.60 -14.15 8.93
CA ASP A 37 1.82 -15.42 8.23
C ASP A 37 0.87 -15.53 7.01
N LEU A 38 1.18 -14.83 5.92
CA LEU A 38 0.46 -14.88 4.64
C LEU A 38 0.62 -16.25 3.98
N TYR A 39 1.74 -16.90 4.28
CA TYR A 39 1.97 -18.31 4.01
C TYR A 39 1.65 -19.11 5.26
N GLN A 40 0.44 -19.69 5.33
CA GLN A 40 0.29 -20.96 6.06
C GLN A 40 1.40 -21.90 5.57
N PRO A 41 2.05 -22.71 6.43
CA PRO A 41 3.20 -23.50 6.03
C PRO A 41 2.77 -24.54 4.98
N GLY A 42 2.90 -24.24 3.69
CA GLY A 42 2.32 -25.13 2.69
C GLY A 42 2.57 -24.94 1.20
N GLU A 43 2.78 -23.74 0.62
CA GLU A 43 2.82 -23.62 -0.86
C GLU A 43 3.75 -22.53 -1.41
N ILE A 44 4.94 -22.33 -0.83
CA ILE A 44 6.00 -21.60 -1.57
C ILE A 44 6.51 -22.52 -2.67
N PRO A 45 6.45 -22.14 -3.97
CA PRO A 45 6.99 -22.97 -5.04
C PRO A 45 8.46 -23.32 -4.79
N PRO A 46 8.91 -24.54 -5.10
CA PRO A 46 10.31 -24.95 -4.84
C PRO A 46 11.34 -23.98 -5.41
N GLU A 47 11.09 -23.43 -6.59
CA GLU A 47 11.95 -22.45 -7.25
C GLU A 47 12.07 -21.13 -6.45
N VAL A 48 10.95 -20.65 -5.89
CA VAL A 48 10.93 -19.46 -5.02
C VAL A 48 11.70 -19.74 -3.74
N LYS A 49 11.53 -20.92 -3.15
CA LYS A 49 12.25 -21.34 -1.94
C LYS A 49 13.77 -21.40 -2.16
N ASP A 50 14.22 -21.90 -3.31
CA ASP A 50 15.63 -21.96 -3.65
C ASP A 50 16.25 -20.57 -3.82
N LEU A 51 15.52 -19.61 -4.41
CA LEU A 51 15.96 -18.22 -4.52
C LEU A 51 16.01 -17.51 -3.16
N LEU A 52 15.06 -17.77 -2.27
CA LEU A 52 15.10 -17.25 -0.89
C LEU A 52 16.37 -17.73 -0.16
N GLN A 53 16.67 -19.03 -0.26
CA GLN A 53 17.86 -19.60 0.37
C GLN A 53 19.14 -18.95 -0.19
N GLN A 54 19.25 -18.78 -1.52
CA GLN A 54 20.39 -18.10 -2.14
C GLN A 54 20.51 -16.64 -1.67
N TYR A 55 19.39 -15.93 -1.54
CA TYR A 55 19.36 -14.56 -1.04
C TYR A 55 19.84 -14.46 0.42
N GLU A 56 19.41 -15.39 1.27
CA GLU A 56 19.86 -15.49 2.68
C GLU A 56 21.33 -15.86 2.78
N ASP A 57 21.81 -16.82 1.98
CA ASP A 57 23.20 -17.25 1.95
C ASP A 57 24.13 -16.09 1.54
N LEU A 58 23.73 -15.29 0.55
CA LEU A 58 24.46 -14.09 0.14
C LEU A 58 24.46 -13.01 1.23
N GLN A 59 23.34 -12.83 1.95
CA GLN A 59 23.29 -11.92 3.09
C GLN A 59 24.25 -12.35 4.20
N GLN A 60 24.29 -13.65 4.51
CA GLN A 60 25.23 -14.19 5.49
C GLN A 60 26.69 -14.01 5.05
N GLN A 61 27.01 -14.18 3.77
CA GLN A 61 28.36 -13.92 3.24
C GLN A 61 28.75 -12.45 3.39
N ILE A 62 27.85 -11.51 3.05
CA ILE A 62 28.08 -10.07 3.24
C ILE A 62 28.34 -9.74 4.71
N ASP A 63 27.56 -10.30 5.63
CA ASP A 63 27.73 -10.08 7.06
C ASP A 63 29.02 -10.69 7.61
N GLN A 64 29.41 -11.87 7.12
CA GLN A 64 30.70 -12.50 7.44
C GLN A 64 31.86 -11.63 6.98
N GLU A 65 31.87 -11.17 5.73
CA GLU A 65 32.90 -10.27 5.19
C GLU A 65 32.99 -8.97 5.99
N ARG A 66 31.83 -8.34 6.31
CA ARG A 66 31.78 -7.13 7.15
C ARG A 66 32.31 -7.37 8.55
N SER A 67 32.00 -8.52 9.16
CA SER A 67 32.47 -8.88 10.50
C SER A 67 33.98 -9.16 10.53
N GLN A 68 34.50 -9.85 9.51
CA GLN A 68 35.92 -10.16 9.37
C GLN A 68 36.74 -8.88 9.22
N ASN A 69 36.28 -7.94 8.38
CA ASN A 69 36.97 -6.67 8.21
C ASN A 69 36.93 -5.79 9.48
N ASN A 70 35.80 -5.74 10.19
CA ASN A 70 35.71 -5.04 11.48
C ASN A 70 36.66 -5.64 12.54
N SER A 71 36.83 -6.97 12.56
CA SER A 71 37.76 -7.63 13.48
C SER A 71 39.24 -7.45 13.12
N SER A 72 39.55 -7.27 11.83
CA SER A 72 40.90 -6.94 11.32
C SER A 72 41.27 -5.48 11.61
N ASN A 73 40.36 -4.53 11.35
CA ASN A 73 40.55 -3.12 11.69
C ASN A 73 40.79 -2.88 13.19
N ASN A 74 40.11 -3.63 14.06
CA ASN A 74 40.26 -3.51 15.52
C ASN A 74 41.61 -4.07 16.03
N ARG A 75 42.28 -4.95 15.25
CA ARG A 75 43.65 -5.42 15.53
C ARG A 75 44.72 -4.45 15.00
N GLU A 76 44.45 -3.76 13.90
CA GLU A 76 45.40 -2.81 13.29
C GLU A 76 45.43 -1.44 13.99
N LEU A 77 44.35 -1.02 14.67
CA LEU A 77 44.34 0.25 15.43
C LEU A 77 45.33 0.29 16.62
N MET A 78 45.92 -0.86 17.01
CA MET A 78 46.99 -0.94 18.01
C MET A 78 48.41 -0.94 17.41
N GLY A 79 48.56 -0.90 16.08
CA GLY A 79 49.85 -0.83 15.38
C GLY A 79 49.93 0.44 14.54
N VAL A 80 50.62 1.48 15.06
CA VAL A 80 50.84 2.73 14.32
C VAL A 80 51.77 2.48 13.12
N GLY A 81 51.17 2.29 11.94
CA GLY A 81 51.82 2.53 10.66
C GLY A 81 51.47 1.54 9.56
N SER A 82 50.72 1.97 8.54
CA SER A 82 50.72 1.36 7.19
C SER A 82 50.17 2.39 6.19
N SER A 83 50.84 2.77 5.10
CA SER A 83 51.35 2.07 3.90
C SER A 83 50.28 1.84 2.82
N THR A 84 50.68 1.97 1.55
CA THR A 84 49.84 1.79 0.35
C THR A 84 49.18 0.40 0.22
N LYS A 85 49.60 -0.59 1.02
CA LYS A 85 48.98 -1.93 1.07
C LYS A 85 47.58 -1.92 1.67
N ASP A 86 47.28 -1.03 2.62
CA ASP A 86 45.95 -0.93 3.25
C ASP A 86 44.91 -0.41 2.28
N ARG A 87 45.31 0.48 1.36
CA ARG A 87 44.40 1.04 0.36
C ARG A 87 43.97 -0.01 -0.67
N ALA A 88 44.89 -0.88 -1.08
CA ALA A 88 44.60 -1.98 -1.99
C ALA A 88 43.74 -3.07 -1.32
N ALA A 89 44.01 -3.41 -0.05
CA ALA A 89 43.19 -4.35 0.72
C ALA A 89 41.76 -3.81 0.98
N PHE A 90 41.64 -2.53 1.34
CA PHE A 90 40.34 -1.88 1.51
C PHE A 90 39.56 -1.76 0.20
N GLN A 91 40.26 -1.52 -0.91
CA GLN A 91 39.65 -1.50 -2.23
C GLN A 91 39.17 -2.88 -2.66
N ALA A 92 39.98 -3.93 -2.48
CA ALA A 92 39.58 -5.31 -2.76
C ALA A 92 38.39 -5.77 -1.90
N TYR A 93 38.35 -5.36 -0.61
CA TYR A 93 37.19 -5.59 0.26
C TYR A 93 35.93 -4.88 -0.25
N ASN A 94 36.02 -3.60 -0.63
CA ASN A 94 34.87 -2.87 -1.17
C ASN A 94 34.39 -3.47 -2.49
N GLU A 95 35.31 -3.93 -3.36
CA GLU A 95 34.98 -4.61 -4.61
C GLU A 95 34.29 -5.96 -4.35
N ALA A 96 34.75 -6.73 -3.36
CA ALA A 96 34.12 -7.98 -2.96
C ALA A 96 32.70 -7.78 -2.41
N ILE A 97 32.50 -6.83 -1.50
CA ILE A 97 31.17 -6.46 -0.97
C ILE A 97 30.25 -5.98 -2.09
N ALA A 98 30.75 -5.11 -2.98
CA ALA A 98 29.96 -4.62 -4.11
C ALA A 98 29.54 -5.74 -5.07
N SER A 99 30.42 -6.72 -5.30
CA SER A 99 30.09 -7.90 -6.11
C SER A 99 29.01 -8.76 -5.47
N LEU A 100 29.12 -9.03 -4.17
CA LEU A 100 28.12 -9.80 -3.41
C LEU A 100 26.78 -9.08 -3.34
N GLU A 101 26.78 -7.75 -3.15
CA GLU A 101 25.56 -6.92 -3.18
C GLU A 101 24.91 -6.93 -4.57
N ALA A 102 25.70 -6.91 -5.65
CA ALA A 102 25.19 -6.99 -7.01
C ALA A 102 24.56 -8.37 -7.32
N GLU A 103 25.22 -9.46 -6.90
CA GLU A 103 24.69 -10.82 -7.06
C GLU A 103 23.40 -11.00 -6.25
N LYS A 104 23.38 -10.51 -5.01
CA LYS A 104 22.19 -10.51 -4.15
C LYS A 104 21.03 -9.75 -4.79
N GLN A 105 21.32 -8.61 -5.42
CA GLN A 105 20.33 -7.84 -6.16
C GLN A 105 19.77 -8.60 -7.37
N GLN A 106 20.59 -9.36 -8.09
CA GLN A 106 20.14 -10.21 -9.21
C GLN A 106 19.21 -11.34 -8.74
N ILE A 107 19.54 -12.01 -7.63
CA ILE A 107 18.66 -13.03 -7.04
C ILE A 107 17.33 -12.41 -6.61
N TRP A 108 17.37 -11.22 -6.01
CA TRP A 108 16.15 -10.51 -5.64
C TRP A 108 15.30 -10.11 -6.85
N GLU A 109 15.90 -9.71 -7.97
CA GLU A 109 15.17 -9.42 -9.22
C GLU A 109 14.51 -10.67 -9.81
N GLN A 110 15.16 -11.84 -9.72
CA GLN A 110 14.57 -13.12 -10.12
C GLN A 110 13.39 -13.48 -9.22
N LEU A 111 13.57 -13.33 -7.90
CA LEU A 111 12.51 -13.55 -6.92
C LEU A 111 11.30 -12.65 -7.21
N ARG A 112 11.53 -11.36 -7.49
CA ARG A 112 10.46 -10.40 -7.83
C ARG A 112 9.68 -10.79 -9.08
N ARG A 113 10.31 -11.43 -10.07
CA ARG A 113 9.61 -11.89 -11.28
C ARG A 113 8.69 -13.07 -11.02
N LEU A 114 9.05 -13.93 -10.08
CA LEU A 114 8.25 -15.12 -9.74
C LEU A 114 7.17 -14.80 -8.71
N ASP A 115 7.53 -14.03 -7.68
CA ASP A 115 6.66 -13.61 -6.60
C ASP A 115 7.00 -12.17 -6.18
N PRO A 116 6.41 -11.16 -6.85
CA PRO A 116 6.68 -9.75 -6.56
C PRO A 116 6.23 -9.34 -5.16
N VAL A 117 5.25 -10.03 -4.59
CA VAL A 117 4.71 -9.75 -3.26
C VAL A 117 5.73 -10.18 -2.20
N LEU A 118 6.18 -11.43 -2.25
CA LEU A 118 7.21 -11.95 -1.34
C LEU A 118 8.55 -11.21 -1.50
N ALA A 119 8.98 -10.90 -2.72
CA ALA A 119 10.18 -10.11 -2.93
C ALA A 119 10.07 -8.71 -2.32
N GLY A 120 8.87 -8.12 -2.38
CA GLY A 120 8.53 -6.88 -1.71
C GLY A 120 8.75 -6.96 -0.20
N GLU A 121 8.32 -8.05 0.45
CA GLU A 121 8.51 -8.28 1.90
C GLU A 121 9.98 -8.32 2.33
N ILE A 122 10.86 -8.77 1.45
CA ILE A 122 12.28 -8.92 1.75
C ILE A 122 13.04 -7.62 1.53
N GLN A 123 12.72 -6.90 0.45
CA GLN A 123 13.35 -5.63 0.14
C GLN A 123 12.35 -4.69 -0.53
N VAL A 124 12.18 -3.53 0.10
CA VAL A 124 11.32 -2.45 -0.37
C VAL A 124 11.83 -1.93 -1.72
N SER A 125 11.12 -2.24 -2.79
CA SER A 125 11.29 -1.59 -4.09
C SER A 125 10.05 -0.79 -4.43
N ALA A 126 9.99 0.41 -3.85
CA ALA A 126 8.99 1.40 -4.20
C ALA A 126 9.20 1.85 -5.65
N PRO A 127 8.14 2.01 -6.45
CA PRO A 127 8.25 2.51 -7.81
C PRO A 127 8.85 3.92 -7.81
N ASP A 128 9.71 4.20 -8.80
CA ASP A 128 10.19 5.55 -9.05
C ASP A 128 9.08 6.43 -9.66
N PHE A 129 9.35 7.72 -9.83
CA PHE A 129 8.36 8.64 -10.38
C PHE A 129 7.87 8.23 -11.78
N CYS A 130 8.76 7.76 -12.65
CA CYS A 130 8.41 7.34 -14.00
C CYS A 130 7.52 6.11 -13.99
N ALA A 131 7.81 5.13 -13.12
CA ALA A 131 6.98 3.95 -12.92
C ALA A 131 5.60 4.34 -12.39
N MET A 132 5.51 5.23 -11.39
CA MET A 132 4.24 5.74 -10.88
C MET A 132 3.39 6.43 -11.95
N GLN A 133 4.00 7.20 -12.86
CA GLN A 133 3.27 7.83 -13.96
C GLN A 133 2.71 6.82 -14.98
N LYS A 134 3.41 5.70 -15.21
CA LYS A 134 2.94 4.63 -16.10
C LYS A 134 1.73 3.86 -15.57
N LEU A 135 1.44 3.97 -14.27
CA LEU A 135 0.22 3.40 -13.66
C LEU A 135 -1.06 4.18 -14.02
N ILE A 136 -0.93 5.30 -14.74
CA ILE A 136 -2.04 6.13 -15.16
C ILE A 136 -2.35 5.83 -16.62
N ASP A 137 -3.35 4.99 -16.87
CA ASP A 137 -3.68 4.50 -18.22
C ASP A 137 -4.32 5.59 -19.11
N GLN A 138 -5.10 6.48 -18.52
CA GLN A 138 -5.88 7.50 -19.22
C GLN A 138 -5.45 8.92 -18.85
N PRO A 139 -5.44 9.88 -19.79
CA PRO A 139 -5.11 11.28 -19.50
C PRO A 139 -6.13 11.98 -18.59
N THR A 140 -7.32 11.37 -18.43
CA THR A 140 -8.40 11.82 -17.55
C THR A 140 -8.34 11.19 -16.16
N THR A 141 -7.28 10.45 -15.83
CA THR A 141 -7.05 9.85 -14.51
C THR A 141 -5.92 10.58 -13.79
N ALA A 142 -6.07 10.80 -12.48
CA ALA A 142 -5.03 11.37 -11.63
C ALA A 142 -4.83 10.52 -10.36
N ILE A 143 -3.58 10.39 -9.91
CA ILE A 143 -3.28 9.81 -8.59
C ILE A 143 -3.20 10.95 -7.57
N LEU A 144 -3.96 10.84 -6.49
CA LEU A 144 -3.90 11.72 -5.33
C LEU A 144 -3.20 11.02 -4.17
N SER A 145 -1.95 11.38 -3.93
CA SER A 145 -1.14 10.78 -2.87
C SER A 145 -1.02 11.72 -1.68
N PHE A 146 -1.73 11.39 -0.59
CA PHE A 146 -1.78 12.18 0.63
C PHE A 146 -0.57 11.92 1.52
N TYR A 147 0.06 12.93 2.09
CA TYR A 147 1.13 12.76 3.06
C TYR A 147 1.08 13.85 4.12
N THR A 148 0.87 13.45 5.36
CA THR A 148 0.81 14.37 6.50
C THR A 148 2.14 14.40 7.22
N THR A 149 2.68 15.60 7.39
CA THR A 149 3.84 15.89 8.25
C THR A 149 3.36 16.43 9.59
N SER A 150 4.28 16.69 10.51
CA SER A 150 4.00 17.37 11.77
C SER A 150 3.28 18.71 11.58
N LYS A 151 3.55 19.43 10.49
CA LYS A 151 3.06 20.79 10.26
C LYS A 151 1.93 20.89 9.23
N ASP A 152 2.04 20.19 8.12
CA ASP A 152 1.20 20.37 6.93
C ASP A 152 0.70 19.02 6.41
N THR A 153 -0.39 19.02 5.64
CA THR A 153 -0.77 17.86 4.83
C THR A 153 -0.59 18.19 3.35
N TYR A 154 0.17 17.34 2.66
CA TYR A 154 0.47 17.42 1.25
C TYR A 154 -0.42 16.47 0.46
N ILE A 155 -0.90 16.92 -0.70
CA ILE A 155 -1.58 16.09 -1.69
C ILE A 155 -0.78 16.21 -2.98
N PHE A 156 0.02 15.19 -3.27
CA PHE A 156 0.71 15.08 -4.55
C PHE A 156 -0.31 14.66 -5.61
N VAL A 157 -0.43 15.45 -6.67
CA VAL A 157 -1.33 15.18 -7.80
C VAL A 157 -0.47 14.76 -8.98
N LEU A 158 -0.44 13.45 -9.25
CA LEU A 158 0.28 12.89 -10.38
C LEU A 158 -0.67 12.72 -11.56
N ARG A 159 -0.20 13.10 -12.73
CA ARG A 159 -0.78 12.80 -14.04
C ARG A 159 0.29 12.19 -14.94
N GLN A 160 -0.10 11.63 -16.08
CA GLN A 160 0.81 10.97 -17.03
C GLN A 160 2.08 11.77 -17.35
N ASN A 161 1.97 13.10 -17.45
CA ASN A 161 3.07 13.98 -17.89
C ASN A 161 3.43 15.08 -16.89
N GLN A 162 2.85 15.11 -15.69
CA GLN A 162 3.16 16.15 -14.71
C GLN A 162 2.90 15.70 -13.28
N ILE A 163 3.59 16.34 -12.35
CA ILE A 163 3.29 16.30 -10.92
C ILE A 163 3.08 17.72 -10.40
N THR A 164 2.05 17.88 -9.58
CA THR A 164 1.80 19.13 -8.85
C THR A 164 1.56 18.82 -7.38
N LEU A 165 1.65 19.85 -6.53
CA LEU A 165 1.51 19.72 -5.09
C LEU A 165 0.43 20.68 -4.60
N HIS A 166 -0.58 20.13 -3.93
CA HIS A 166 -1.53 20.91 -3.15
C HIS A 166 -1.16 20.81 -1.67
N THR A 167 -1.11 21.94 -0.96
CA THR A 167 -0.64 22.00 0.42
C THR A 167 -1.72 22.54 1.34
N CYS A 168 -2.22 21.68 2.22
CA CYS A 168 -3.11 22.03 3.31
C CYS A 168 -2.25 22.59 4.47
N THR A 169 -1.87 23.87 4.35
CA THR A 169 -0.98 24.54 5.31
C THR A 169 -1.58 24.52 6.73
N GLY A 170 -0.78 24.14 7.72
CA GLY A 170 -1.16 24.05 9.13
C GLY A 170 -2.05 22.84 9.46
N GLN A 171 -2.35 21.97 8.49
CA GLN A 171 -3.14 20.76 8.70
C GLN A 171 -2.23 19.53 8.90
N GLY A 172 -1.24 19.64 9.77
CA GLY A 172 -0.31 18.56 10.12
C GLY A 172 -0.90 17.52 11.07
N THR A 173 -0.04 16.66 11.62
CA THR A 173 -0.42 15.55 12.52
C THR A 173 -1.31 16.03 13.68
N GLU A 174 -0.88 17.04 14.45
CA GLU A 174 -1.62 17.48 15.63
C GLU A 174 -2.91 18.23 15.31
N THR A 175 -3.01 18.84 14.13
CA THR A 175 -4.15 19.69 13.77
C THR A 175 -5.20 18.95 12.96
N LEU A 176 -4.80 18.09 12.02
CA LEU A 176 -5.70 17.34 11.16
C LEU A 176 -5.88 15.91 11.65
N GLN A 177 -4.79 15.16 11.88
CA GLN A 177 -4.89 13.73 12.18
C GLN A 177 -5.44 13.49 13.59
N SER A 178 -4.94 14.24 14.59
CA SER A 178 -5.52 14.22 15.95
C SER A 178 -6.98 14.68 15.94
N TRP A 179 -7.33 15.69 15.13
CA TRP A 179 -8.73 16.14 14.99
C TRP A 179 -9.63 15.06 14.39
N ILE A 180 -9.20 14.37 13.32
CA ILE A 180 -9.93 13.23 12.76
C ILE A 180 -10.11 12.15 13.83
N PHE A 181 -9.06 11.81 14.57
CA PHE A 181 -9.15 10.79 15.61
C PHE A 181 -10.21 11.15 16.68
N GLN A 182 -10.16 12.38 17.18
CA GLN A 182 -11.05 12.86 18.24
C GLN A 182 -12.50 13.05 17.79
N ASN A 183 -12.73 13.43 16.53
CA ASN A 183 -14.07 13.83 16.05
C ASN A 183 -14.73 12.81 15.12
N TRP A 184 -13.99 11.78 14.70
CA TRP A 184 -14.52 10.70 13.85
C TRP A 184 -14.33 9.33 14.50
N LEU A 185 -13.09 8.98 14.85
CA LEU A 185 -12.76 7.61 15.27
C LEU A 185 -13.23 7.30 16.70
N ILE A 186 -12.95 8.18 17.67
CA ILE A 186 -13.43 7.98 19.05
C ILE A 186 -14.96 7.93 19.11
N PRO A 187 -15.71 8.90 18.53
CA PRO A 187 -17.16 8.85 18.57
C PRO A 187 -17.74 7.62 17.86
N TYR A 188 -17.12 7.15 16.77
CA TYR A 188 -17.53 5.93 16.10
C TYR A 188 -17.53 4.70 17.03
N ILE A 189 -16.53 4.61 17.91
CA ILE A 189 -16.36 3.51 18.86
C ILE A 189 -17.26 3.70 20.09
N GLU A 190 -17.30 4.92 20.64
CA GLU A 190 -17.91 5.18 21.96
C GLU A 190 -19.39 5.53 21.90
N ASP A 191 -19.85 6.25 20.87
CA ASP A 191 -21.24 6.71 20.72
C ASP A 191 -21.64 6.79 19.24
N GLY A 192 -22.07 5.64 18.70
CA GLY A 192 -22.50 5.53 17.31
C GLY A 192 -23.66 6.45 16.92
N SER A 193 -24.55 6.81 17.85
CA SER A 193 -25.67 7.72 17.57
C SER A 193 -25.18 9.16 17.42
N ALA A 194 -24.31 9.62 18.32
CA ALA A 194 -23.69 10.92 18.20
C ALA A 194 -22.83 11.00 16.93
N TRP A 195 -22.01 9.99 16.66
CA TRP A 195 -21.20 9.89 15.45
C TRP A 195 -22.06 10.02 14.18
N GLN A 196 -23.13 9.23 14.05
CA GLN A 196 -24.05 9.28 12.91
C GLN A 196 -24.63 10.68 12.67
N SER A 197 -25.06 11.34 13.75
CA SER A 197 -25.65 12.68 13.65
C SER A 197 -24.66 13.77 13.20
N GLN A 198 -23.35 13.55 13.39
CA GLN A 198 -22.30 14.51 13.07
C GLN A 198 -21.60 14.28 11.73
N ILE A 199 -21.89 13.18 11.03
CA ILE A 199 -21.21 12.81 9.77
C ILE A 199 -21.16 13.98 8.78
N SER A 200 -22.29 14.63 8.53
CA SER A 200 -22.38 15.74 7.56
C SER A 200 -21.53 16.95 7.96
N VAL A 201 -21.55 17.31 9.25
CA VAL A 201 -20.77 18.44 9.79
C VAL A 201 -19.28 18.13 9.71
N PHE A 202 -18.88 16.94 10.14
CA PHE A 202 -17.49 16.49 10.09
C PHE A 202 -16.95 16.48 8.65
N LEU A 203 -17.66 15.85 7.71
CA LEU A 203 -17.20 15.77 6.31
C LEU A 203 -17.13 17.15 5.65
N SER A 204 -18.03 18.07 6.02
CA SER A 204 -17.98 19.46 5.57
C SER A 204 -16.74 20.19 6.08
N GLU A 205 -16.40 20.04 7.37
CA GLU A 205 -15.19 20.64 7.94
C GLU A 205 -13.93 20.00 7.36
N LEU A 206 -13.92 18.68 7.17
CA LEU A 206 -12.78 17.97 6.57
C LEU A 206 -12.54 18.43 5.12
N ALA A 207 -13.60 18.61 4.32
CA ALA A 207 -13.48 19.13 2.96
C ALA A 207 -12.89 20.55 2.93
N GLN A 208 -13.21 21.39 3.92
CA GLN A 208 -12.62 22.73 4.07
C GLN A 208 -11.16 22.66 4.51
N ARG A 209 -10.83 21.83 5.51
CA ARG A 209 -9.44 21.63 5.98
C ARG A 209 -8.53 21.10 4.88
N LEU A 210 -9.03 20.18 4.06
CA LEU A 210 -8.32 19.67 2.88
C LEU A 210 -8.38 20.59 1.66
N GLN A 211 -9.16 21.68 1.74
CA GLN A 211 -9.35 22.66 0.67
C GLN A 211 -9.73 21.99 -0.66
N ILE A 212 -10.68 21.06 -0.61
CA ILE A 212 -11.03 20.19 -1.75
C ILE A 212 -11.44 20.99 -2.99
N ASN A 213 -12.16 22.10 -2.84
CA ASN A 213 -12.55 22.93 -3.98
C ASN A 213 -11.34 23.61 -4.67
N ASP A 214 -10.34 24.00 -3.89
CA ASP A 214 -9.10 24.57 -4.43
C ASP A 214 -8.27 23.49 -5.12
N LEU A 215 -8.14 22.30 -4.49
CA LEU A 215 -7.52 21.13 -5.10
C LEU A 215 -8.14 20.82 -6.47
N ILE A 216 -9.48 20.80 -6.54
CA ILE A 216 -10.21 20.51 -7.77
C ILE A 216 -9.94 21.58 -8.84
N SER A 217 -10.10 22.85 -8.49
CA SER A 217 -10.01 23.94 -9.46
C SER A 217 -8.59 24.16 -9.99
N GLN A 218 -7.57 23.94 -9.16
CA GLN A 218 -6.17 24.17 -9.52
C GLN A 218 -5.51 22.94 -10.16
N HIS A 219 -5.85 21.74 -9.71
CA HIS A 219 -5.08 20.53 -10.04
C HIS A 219 -5.85 19.45 -10.80
N LEU A 220 -7.19 19.53 -10.94
CA LEU A 220 -8.01 18.43 -11.47
C LEU A 220 -8.83 18.80 -12.72
N GLY A 221 -8.45 19.84 -13.46
CA GLY A 221 -9.05 20.14 -14.76
C GLY A 221 -8.98 18.94 -15.73
N ASN A 222 -10.13 18.62 -16.34
CA ASN A 222 -10.36 17.50 -17.27
C ASN A 222 -10.15 16.07 -16.70
N ILE A 223 -10.05 15.94 -15.38
CA ILE A 223 -9.98 14.63 -14.72
C ILE A 223 -11.39 14.11 -14.48
N THR A 224 -11.60 12.82 -14.73
CA THR A 224 -12.86 12.10 -14.47
C THR A 224 -12.67 10.97 -13.48
N GLU A 225 -11.43 10.54 -13.22
CA GLU A 225 -11.10 9.47 -12.30
C GLU A 225 -9.96 9.85 -11.35
N LEU A 226 -10.12 9.51 -10.08
CA LEU A 226 -9.12 9.67 -9.04
C LEU A 226 -8.71 8.31 -8.49
N ILE A 227 -7.41 8.04 -8.50
CA ILE A 227 -6.80 6.95 -7.74
C ILE A 227 -6.24 7.58 -6.47
N VAL A 228 -6.86 7.30 -5.33
CA VAL A 228 -6.50 7.93 -4.06
C VAL A 228 -5.62 7.01 -3.24
N VAL A 229 -4.48 7.54 -2.79
CA VAL A 229 -3.59 6.92 -1.82
C VAL A 229 -3.72 7.71 -0.50
N PRO A 230 -4.58 7.27 0.44
CA PRO A 230 -4.76 7.98 1.71
C PRO A 230 -3.51 7.88 2.59
N HIS A 231 -3.51 8.62 3.70
CA HIS A 231 -2.46 8.54 4.71
C HIS A 231 -3.03 8.72 6.11
N LEU A 232 -2.59 7.87 7.03
CA LEU A 232 -3.01 7.85 8.43
C LEU A 232 -4.54 7.73 8.56
N ALA A 233 -5.19 8.56 9.37
CA ALA A 233 -6.62 8.45 9.66
C ALA A 233 -7.51 8.69 8.42
N LEU A 234 -6.97 9.26 7.33
CA LEU A 234 -7.70 9.43 6.08
C LEU A 234 -8.09 8.10 5.42
N HIS A 235 -7.45 6.98 5.76
CA HIS A 235 -7.90 5.64 5.32
C HIS A 235 -9.29 5.28 5.85
N GLN A 236 -9.75 5.90 6.93
CA GLN A 236 -11.02 5.62 7.59
C GLN A 236 -12.14 6.59 7.19
N ILE A 237 -11.84 7.50 6.25
CA ILE A 237 -12.78 8.52 5.80
C ILE A 237 -13.35 8.14 4.44
N PRO A 238 -14.69 8.24 4.25
CA PRO A 238 -15.30 8.10 2.94
C PRO A 238 -15.03 9.35 2.09
N LEU A 239 -13.84 9.47 1.48
CA LEU A 239 -13.45 10.68 0.73
C LEU A 239 -14.41 10.99 -0.44
N ALA A 240 -15.06 9.96 -0.99
CA ALA A 240 -16.12 10.11 -1.99
C ALA A 240 -17.32 10.94 -1.50
N ALA A 241 -17.58 10.95 -0.20
CA ALA A 241 -18.68 11.70 0.43
C ALA A 241 -18.25 13.10 0.90
N LEU A 242 -17.06 13.59 0.53
CA LEU A 242 -16.67 14.96 0.83
C LEU A 242 -17.46 15.94 -0.03
N PRO A 243 -18.14 16.95 0.57
CA PRO A 243 -18.92 17.91 -0.19
C PRO A 243 -18.02 18.85 -1.00
N ILE A 244 -18.43 19.13 -2.24
CA ILE A 244 -17.72 20.01 -3.19
C ILE A 244 -18.55 21.24 -3.59
N GLY A 245 -19.58 21.56 -2.79
CA GLY A 245 -20.53 22.64 -3.05
C GLY A 245 -21.72 22.20 -3.92
N ASN A 246 -22.73 23.06 -4.01
CA ASN A 246 -23.96 22.84 -4.80
C ASN A 246 -24.70 21.53 -4.52
N GLY A 247 -24.56 20.97 -3.32
CA GLY A 247 -25.17 19.69 -2.94
C GLY A 247 -24.52 18.46 -3.60
N GLN A 248 -23.35 18.61 -4.21
CA GLN A 248 -22.58 17.51 -4.80
C GLN A 248 -21.44 17.07 -3.87
N TYR A 249 -21.04 15.81 -4.03
CA TYR A 249 -19.91 15.20 -3.36
C TYR A 249 -18.79 14.83 -4.35
N LEU A 250 -17.60 14.56 -3.83
CA LEU A 250 -16.44 14.22 -4.65
C LEU A 250 -16.70 13.01 -5.57
N GLY A 251 -17.41 12.00 -5.07
CA GLY A 251 -17.81 10.80 -5.82
C GLY A 251 -18.89 11.04 -6.88
N ASP A 252 -19.65 12.14 -6.81
CA ASP A 252 -20.58 12.51 -7.89
C ASP A 252 -19.82 13.07 -9.11
N LYS A 253 -18.64 13.65 -8.87
CA LYS A 253 -17.82 14.29 -9.89
C LYS A 253 -16.77 13.37 -10.49
N PHE A 254 -16.20 12.47 -9.68
CA PHE A 254 -15.11 11.59 -10.09
C PHE A 254 -15.45 10.13 -9.80
N LEU A 255 -15.06 9.24 -10.72
CA LEU A 255 -14.85 7.83 -10.35
C LEU A 255 -13.69 7.76 -9.37
N ILE A 256 -13.85 7.08 -8.24
CA ILE A 256 -12.80 7.01 -7.21
C ILE A 256 -12.41 5.56 -6.96
N ARG A 257 -11.12 5.28 -7.09
CA ARG A 257 -10.49 4.04 -6.64
C ARG A 257 -9.53 4.35 -5.50
N TYR A 258 -9.38 3.41 -4.57
CA TYR A 258 -8.41 3.52 -3.49
C TYR A 258 -7.32 2.48 -3.67
N THR A 259 -6.10 2.85 -3.30
CA THR A 259 -4.99 1.92 -3.11
C THR A 259 -4.21 2.32 -1.86
N ALA A 260 -3.54 1.35 -1.24
CA ALA A 260 -2.68 1.61 -0.08
C ALA A 260 -1.38 2.33 -0.47
N SER A 261 -0.90 2.10 -1.70
CA SER A 261 0.34 2.68 -2.23
C SER A 261 0.40 2.56 -3.76
N CYS A 262 1.31 3.28 -4.40
CA CYS A 262 1.59 3.07 -5.83
C CYS A 262 2.26 1.71 -6.08
N GLN A 263 3.01 1.16 -5.12
CA GLN A 263 3.56 -0.19 -5.20
C GLN A 263 2.47 -1.26 -5.29
N VAL A 264 1.42 -1.16 -4.46
CA VAL A 264 0.27 -2.09 -4.55
C VAL A 264 -0.46 -1.93 -5.88
N LEU A 265 -0.58 -0.69 -6.36
CA LEU A 265 -1.17 -0.43 -7.67
C LEU A 265 -0.34 -1.04 -8.81
N GLU A 266 0.99 -0.95 -8.74
CA GLU A 266 1.91 -1.60 -9.68
C GLU A 266 1.72 -3.12 -9.67
N PHE A 267 1.70 -3.76 -8.49
CA PHE A 267 1.42 -5.20 -8.40
C PHE A 267 0.07 -5.60 -8.99
N CYS A 268 -0.96 -4.76 -8.82
CA CYS A 268 -2.27 -5.00 -9.44
C CYS A 268 -2.23 -4.82 -10.96
N ASN A 269 -1.48 -3.84 -11.46
CA ASN A 269 -1.34 -3.53 -12.88
C ASN A 269 -0.50 -4.57 -13.65
N GLU A 270 0.49 -5.17 -13.00
CA GLU A 270 1.34 -6.22 -13.58
C GLU A 270 0.65 -7.60 -13.64
N ARG A 271 -0.50 -7.77 -12.97
CA ARG A 271 -1.28 -9.01 -13.08
C ARG A 271 -1.83 -9.14 -14.49
N GLY A 272 -1.78 -10.38 -15.01
CA GLY A 272 -2.32 -10.69 -16.32
C GLY A 272 -3.81 -10.34 -16.44
N GLU A 273 -4.25 -10.08 -17.67
CA GLU A 273 -5.66 -9.77 -17.95
C GLU A 273 -6.59 -10.87 -17.43
N VAL A 274 -7.70 -10.44 -16.85
CA VAL A 274 -8.74 -11.37 -16.41
C VAL A 274 -9.45 -11.90 -17.66
N ARG A 275 -9.56 -13.23 -17.76
CA ARG A 275 -10.23 -13.91 -18.88
C ARG A 275 -11.65 -13.35 -19.11
N GLU A 276 -12.08 -13.32 -20.38
CA GLU A 276 -13.40 -12.78 -20.76
C GLU A 276 -14.58 -13.49 -20.08
N GLN A 277 -14.46 -14.79 -19.79
CA GLN A 277 -15.44 -15.53 -18.99
C GLN A 277 -14.98 -15.60 -17.53
N LEU A 278 -15.60 -14.74 -16.72
CA LEU A 278 -15.41 -14.72 -15.26
C LEU A 278 -16.11 -15.91 -14.63
N THR A 279 -15.42 -16.57 -13.71
CA THR A 279 -16.04 -17.49 -12.75
C THR A 279 -16.29 -16.77 -11.45
N TYR A 280 -17.42 -17.10 -10.84
CA TYR A 280 -17.97 -16.40 -9.70
C TYR A 280 -18.11 -17.37 -8.53
N GLY A 281 -17.92 -16.88 -7.32
CA GLY A 281 -18.24 -17.60 -6.09
C GLY A 281 -18.98 -16.70 -5.10
N THR A 282 -19.70 -17.33 -4.17
CA THR A 282 -20.38 -16.63 -3.09
C THR A 282 -20.00 -17.17 -1.72
N VAL A 283 -19.95 -16.28 -0.72
CA VAL A 283 -19.80 -16.61 0.70
C VAL A 283 -20.90 -15.90 1.46
N GLU A 284 -21.79 -16.68 2.06
CA GLU A 284 -23.08 -16.19 2.53
C GLU A 284 -23.32 -16.61 3.98
N ASP A 285 -23.77 -15.67 4.81
CA ASP A 285 -24.36 -15.93 6.14
C ASP A 285 -23.49 -16.83 7.03
N ALA A 286 -22.20 -16.50 7.16
CA ALA A 286 -21.19 -17.31 7.86
C ALA A 286 -21.52 -17.62 9.34
N THR A 287 -22.48 -16.91 9.93
CA THR A 287 -22.92 -17.03 11.32
C THR A 287 -24.31 -17.61 11.48
N GLU A 288 -25.06 -17.77 10.39
CA GLU A 288 -26.45 -18.26 10.30
C GLU A 288 -27.47 -17.37 11.04
N ASP A 289 -27.22 -16.07 11.03
CA ASP A 289 -28.04 -15.03 11.67
C ASP A 289 -28.39 -13.87 10.73
N LEU A 290 -28.00 -13.95 9.44
CA LEU A 290 -28.26 -12.95 8.40
C LEU A 290 -29.12 -13.54 7.26
N PRO A 291 -30.44 -13.74 7.46
CA PRO A 291 -31.30 -14.39 6.47
C PRO A 291 -31.36 -13.65 5.12
N PHE A 292 -31.16 -12.33 5.11
CA PHE A 292 -31.10 -11.56 3.87
C PHE A 292 -29.79 -11.73 3.10
N ALA A 293 -28.69 -12.07 3.77
CA ALA A 293 -27.43 -12.39 3.10
C ALA A 293 -27.55 -13.72 2.33
N SER A 294 -28.17 -14.73 2.95
CA SER A 294 -28.52 -16.00 2.29
C SER A 294 -29.46 -15.78 1.08
N PHE A 295 -30.42 -14.86 1.19
CA PHE A 295 -31.29 -14.52 0.06
C PHE A 295 -30.52 -13.81 -1.07
N GLU A 296 -29.71 -12.82 -0.74
CA GLU A 296 -28.88 -12.07 -1.69
C GLU A 296 -27.97 -13.00 -2.50
N GLY A 297 -27.22 -13.86 -1.83
CA GLY A 297 -26.31 -14.77 -2.51
C GLY A 297 -27.02 -15.84 -3.35
N GLU A 298 -28.20 -16.31 -2.95
CA GLU A 298 -29.07 -17.12 -3.81
C GLU A 298 -29.52 -16.37 -5.08
N GLN A 299 -29.83 -15.07 -5.00
CA GLN A 299 -30.17 -14.29 -6.20
C GLN A 299 -28.94 -14.11 -7.12
N ILE A 300 -27.78 -13.79 -6.56
CA ILE A 300 -26.52 -13.65 -7.32
C ILE A 300 -26.16 -14.97 -7.98
N ALA A 301 -26.25 -16.09 -7.26
CA ALA A 301 -25.97 -17.41 -7.80
C ALA A 301 -26.85 -17.75 -9.01
N ARG A 302 -28.14 -17.38 -8.99
CA ARG A 302 -29.03 -17.55 -10.14
C ARG A 302 -28.70 -16.64 -11.30
N LEU A 303 -28.40 -15.36 -11.04
CA LEU A 303 -28.07 -14.38 -12.08
C LEU A 303 -26.81 -14.76 -12.86
N TYR A 304 -25.81 -15.31 -12.17
CA TYR A 304 -24.50 -15.65 -12.75
C TYR A 304 -24.30 -17.16 -12.97
N ASN A 305 -25.34 -17.99 -12.77
CA ASN A 305 -25.29 -19.45 -12.86
C ASN A 305 -24.13 -20.08 -12.05
N ILE A 306 -23.94 -19.61 -10.82
CA ILE A 306 -22.86 -20.06 -9.93
C ILE A 306 -23.15 -21.49 -9.48
N PRO A 307 -22.23 -22.45 -9.71
CA PRO A 307 -22.43 -23.83 -9.30
C PRO A 307 -22.39 -23.95 -7.77
N GLU A 308 -23.12 -24.92 -7.23
CA GLU A 308 -23.21 -25.12 -5.79
C GLU A 308 -21.85 -25.41 -5.13
N SER A 309 -20.89 -25.95 -5.88
CA SER A 309 -19.51 -26.13 -5.41
C SER A 309 -18.81 -24.82 -5.06
N ASP A 310 -19.20 -23.70 -5.69
CA ASP A 310 -18.58 -22.37 -5.52
C ASP A 310 -19.38 -21.44 -4.61
N ARG A 311 -20.25 -22.03 -3.78
CA ARG A 311 -21.12 -21.31 -2.85
C ARG A 311 -20.87 -21.83 -1.44
N LEU A 312 -20.25 -21.01 -0.60
CA LEU A 312 -20.09 -21.29 0.82
C LEU A 312 -21.25 -20.68 1.58
N LYS A 313 -22.00 -21.50 2.32
CA LYS A 313 -23.19 -21.07 3.06
C LYS A 313 -23.11 -21.52 4.51
N GLY A 314 -23.45 -20.61 5.41
CA GLY A 314 -23.57 -20.94 6.82
C GLY A 314 -22.24 -21.23 7.49
N ARG A 315 -22.30 -21.53 8.79
CA ARG A 315 -21.12 -21.64 9.65
C ARG A 315 -20.20 -22.80 9.28
N SER A 316 -20.79 -23.89 8.82
CA SER A 316 -20.04 -25.12 8.50
C SER A 316 -19.18 -25.00 7.25
N GLN A 317 -19.61 -24.20 6.26
CA GLN A 317 -18.90 -24.06 4.99
C GLN A 317 -18.02 -22.82 4.94
N CYS A 318 -18.43 -21.72 5.58
CA CYS A 318 -17.70 -20.44 5.59
C CYS A 318 -16.48 -20.45 6.53
N THR A 319 -15.61 -21.46 6.40
CA THR A 319 -14.35 -21.57 7.12
C THR A 319 -13.23 -20.82 6.39
N LYS A 320 -12.18 -20.38 7.10
CA LYS A 320 -10.99 -19.73 6.50
C LYS A 320 -10.36 -20.57 5.39
N SER A 321 -10.28 -21.89 5.59
CA SER A 321 -9.73 -22.84 4.62
C SER A 321 -10.57 -22.88 3.34
N ASN A 322 -11.89 -23.09 3.46
CA ASN A 322 -12.78 -23.15 2.31
C ASN A 322 -12.85 -21.81 1.56
N TYR A 323 -12.84 -20.69 2.28
CA TYR A 323 -12.79 -19.35 1.69
C TYR A 323 -11.53 -19.18 0.84
N SER A 324 -10.37 -19.57 1.36
CA SER A 324 -9.09 -19.48 0.64
C SER A 324 -9.08 -20.38 -0.60
N GLN A 325 -9.61 -21.60 -0.49
CA GLN A 325 -9.75 -22.52 -1.62
C GLN A 325 -10.78 -22.05 -2.68
N LEU A 326 -11.80 -21.30 -2.28
CA LEU A 326 -12.74 -20.69 -3.22
C LEU A 326 -12.07 -19.51 -3.93
N ALA A 327 -11.41 -18.62 -3.17
CA ALA A 327 -10.72 -17.45 -3.71
C ALA A 327 -9.61 -17.80 -4.70
N SER A 328 -8.98 -18.98 -4.60
CA SER A 328 -7.94 -19.41 -5.54
C SER A 328 -8.47 -19.94 -6.88
N ARG A 329 -9.78 -20.24 -6.98
CA ARG A 329 -10.37 -20.83 -8.19
C ARG A 329 -11.41 -19.95 -8.89
N VAL A 330 -11.93 -18.92 -8.22
CA VAL A 330 -12.86 -17.95 -8.82
C VAL A 330 -12.19 -16.61 -9.13
N GLN A 331 -12.71 -15.86 -10.11
CA GLN A 331 -12.21 -14.51 -10.42
C GLN A 331 -13.03 -13.40 -9.76
N VAL A 332 -14.29 -13.68 -9.41
CA VAL A 332 -15.17 -12.75 -8.69
C VAL A 332 -15.73 -13.44 -7.47
N LEU A 333 -15.58 -12.83 -6.31
CA LEU A 333 -16.09 -13.33 -5.05
C LEU A 333 -17.04 -12.30 -4.45
N HIS A 334 -18.29 -12.72 -4.20
CA HIS A 334 -19.24 -11.91 -3.46
C HIS A 334 -19.40 -12.46 -2.05
N SER A 335 -19.08 -11.65 -1.05
CA SER A 335 -19.12 -12.02 0.36
C SER A 335 -20.15 -11.17 1.09
N SER A 336 -21.22 -11.81 1.56
CA SER A 336 -22.30 -11.19 2.34
C SER A 336 -22.40 -11.92 3.68
N HIS A 337 -21.71 -11.39 4.68
CA HIS A 337 -21.67 -11.90 6.05
C HIS A 337 -21.15 -10.82 7.00
N HIS A 338 -21.18 -11.06 8.32
CA HIS A 338 -20.54 -10.14 9.27
C HIS A 338 -19.05 -10.01 8.95
N ALA A 339 -18.56 -8.77 9.03
CA ALA A 339 -17.14 -8.46 8.98
C ALA A 339 -16.78 -7.70 10.24
N GLN A 340 -15.56 -7.92 10.73
CA GLN A 340 -15.01 -7.17 11.84
C GLN A 340 -13.65 -6.64 11.40
N SER A 341 -13.49 -5.32 11.52
CA SER A 341 -12.21 -4.64 11.35
C SER A 341 -11.90 -3.95 12.67
N ARG A 342 -11.07 -4.58 13.52
CA ARG A 342 -10.61 -3.98 14.78
C ARG A 342 -9.23 -3.38 14.58
N LEU A 343 -9.11 -2.08 14.89
CA LEU A 343 -7.83 -1.37 14.88
C LEU A 343 -7.17 -1.36 16.26
N ASP A 344 -7.90 -1.86 17.26
CA ASP A 344 -7.62 -1.83 18.70
C ASP A 344 -7.32 -3.22 19.30
N GLU A 345 -7.29 -4.26 18.47
CA GLU A 345 -6.86 -5.61 18.86
C GLU A 345 -5.58 -6.07 18.17
#